data_AF-A0A925V962-F1
#
_entry.id   AF-A0A925V962-F1
#
_cell.length_a   1.000
_cell.length_b   1.000
_cell.length_c   1.000
_cell.angle_alpha   90.00
_cell.angle_beta   90.00
_cell.angle_gamma   90.00
#
_symmetry.space_group_name_H-M   'P 1'
#
loop_
_entity.id
_entity.type
_entity.pdbx_description
1 polymer ?
#
loop_
_entity_poly.entity_id
_entity_poly.type
_entity_poly.pdbx_seq_one_letter_code
_entity_poly.pdbx_strand_id
1 'polypeptide(L)'
;MKLASITLLGTLSCAALLLPSTARAGLDSCGNINVSAEAECELVTSGGCEAMCEPLSLEAACAGQLYAECQGQCNADVSVECTGSCQADCTGQCEVDPPSFDCRVSCEADCEGECSGRCDSNDSECAASCRGTCSASCDGSCEATPGEANCEAKCEASCEGSCEAEANIDCQVECQAGGFIECEAELKGGCEVDCEKPEGALFCDGQYVDHGNNLEECIAALEAAYNIDVEGYAEGMCSNGTCTGEAGVSCSIEPGAERNAWTTGWLAFSSVFVVAAARRRRRR
;
A
#
# COMPACT_ATOMS: atom_id res chain seq x y z
N MET A 1 -53.17 41.75 40.15
CA MET A 1 -51.92 40.96 40.02
C MET A 1 -51.96 40.31 38.65
N LYS A 2 -51.19 40.82 37.68
CA LYS A 2 -51.08 40.27 36.32
C LYS A 2 -49.77 39.49 36.26
N LEU A 3 -49.84 38.18 36.03
CA LEU A 3 -48.68 37.31 35.82
C LEU A 3 -48.28 37.37 34.34
N ALA A 4 -47.03 37.72 34.10
CA ALA A 4 -46.40 37.77 32.79
C ALA A 4 -46.05 36.36 32.30
N SER A 5 -46.44 36.03 31.07
CA SER A 5 -45.97 34.83 30.35
C SER A 5 -44.69 35.18 29.60
N ILE A 6 -43.61 34.46 29.91
CA ILE A 6 -42.30 34.56 29.24
C ILE A 6 -42.25 33.46 28.18
N THR A 7 -42.27 33.84 26.91
CA THR A 7 -41.98 32.98 25.76
C THR A 7 -40.48 32.95 25.50
N LEU A 8 -39.85 31.79 25.67
CA LEU A 8 -38.48 31.51 25.23
C LEU A 8 -38.52 31.07 23.75
N LEU A 9 -37.91 31.83 22.85
CA LEU A 9 -37.56 31.36 21.51
C LEU A 9 -36.22 30.63 21.58
N GLY A 10 -36.24 29.32 21.32
CA GLY A 10 -35.03 28.52 21.13
C GLY A 10 -34.56 28.60 19.67
N THR A 11 -33.42 29.24 19.45
CA THR A 11 -32.72 29.29 18.16
C THR A 11 -31.97 27.99 17.92
N LEU A 12 -32.44 27.21 16.96
CA LEU A 12 -31.79 25.99 16.47
C LEU A 12 -30.63 26.40 15.55
N SER A 13 -29.39 26.40 16.06
CA SER A 13 -28.20 26.55 15.22
C SER A 13 -27.91 25.23 14.51
N CYS A 14 -28.09 25.20 13.18
CA CYS A 14 -27.52 24.17 12.33
C CYS A 14 -25.99 24.32 12.34
N ALA A 15 -25.32 23.49 13.13
CA ALA A 15 -23.90 23.24 12.95
C ALA A 15 -23.75 22.46 11.64
N ALA A 16 -23.31 23.15 10.58
CA ALA A 16 -22.82 22.52 9.37
C ALA A 16 -21.55 21.75 9.75
N LEU A 17 -21.70 20.43 9.91
CA LEU A 17 -20.59 19.50 10.02
C LEU A 17 -19.90 19.50 8.65
N LEU A 18 -18.83 20.30 8.54
CA LEU A 18 -17.79 20.09 7.55
C LEU A 18 -17.10 18.78 7.93
N LEU A 19 -17.60 17.68 7.38
CA LEU A 19 -16.86 16.43 7.38
C LEU A 19 -15.55 16.70 6.60
N PRO A 20 -14.37 16.37 7.16
CA PRO A 20 -13.16 16.37 6.37
C PRO A 20 -13.41 15.40 5.22
N SER A 21 -13.27 15.88 3.98
CA SER A 21 -13.04 14.98 2.87
C SER A 21 -11.85 14.12 3.28
N THR A 22 -12.04 12.81 3.45
CA THR A 22 -10.95 11.87 3.32
C THR A 22 -10.49 12.02 1.87
N ALA A 23 -9.59 12.98 1.66
CA ALA A 23 -8.77 13.02 0.48
C ALA A 23 -8.18 11.63 0.35
N ARG A 24 -8.31 11.04 -0.83
CA ARG A 24 -7.57 9.86 -1.26
C ARG A 24 -6.19 9.96 -0.61
N ALA A 25 -5.92 9.15 0.40
CA ALA A 25 -4.56 8.99 0.87
C ALA A 25 -3.94 8.00 -0.11
N GLY A 26 -3.86 8.42 -1.38
CA GLY A 26 -3.01 7.73 -2.32
C GLY A 26 -1.63 7.71 -1.67
N LEU A 27 -0.89 6.65 -1.89
CA LEU A 27 0.52 6.60 -1.56
C LEU A 27 1.28 7.52 -2.54
N ASP A 28 0.85 8.77 -2.68
CA ASP A 28 1.48 9.81 -3.50
C ASP A 28 2.93 10.02 -3.05
N SER A 29 3.19 9.87 -1.74
CA SER A 29 4.54 9.87 -1.15
C SER A 29 5.36 8.63 -1.50
N CYS A 30 4.72 7.55 -1.97
CA CYS A 30 5.34 6.33 -2.49
C CYS A 30 5.16 6.18 -4.01
N GLY A 31 4.99 7.27 -4.76
CA GLY A 31 4.93 7.20 -6.22
C GLY A 31 3.66 6.57 -6.80
N ASN A 32 2.56 6.57 -6.03
CA ASN A 32 1.28 5.96 -6.42
C ASN A 32 1.38 4.47 -6.73
N ILE A 33 2.22 3.76 -5.98
CA ILE A 33 2.24 2.30 -6.01
C ILE A 33 0.89 1.72 -5.62
N ASN A 34 0.55 0.61 -6.25
CA ASN A 34 -0.56 -0.22 -5.84
C ASN A 34 -0.03 -1.36 -4.96
N VAL A 35 -0.24 -1.26 -3.65
CA VAL A 35 0.23 -2.22 -2.66
C VAL A 35 -0.95 -2.75 -1.87
N SER A 36 -1.08 -4.07 -1.79
CA SER A 36 -2.12 -4.72 -1.02
C SER A 36 -1.89 -4.52 0.48
N ALA A 37 -2.97 -4.51 1.28
CA ALA A 37 -2.86 -4.34 2.73
C ALA A 37 -2.07 -5.46 3.45
N GLU A 38 -1.83 -6.57 2.75
CA GLU A 38 -1.10 -7.75 3.24
C GLU A 38 0.33 -7.83 2.70
N ALA A 39 0.79 -6.82 1.96
CA ALA A 39 2.08 -6.83 1.30
C ALA A 39 3.25 -6.86 2.29
N GLU A 40 4.28 -7.62 1.96
CA GLU A 40 5.52 -7.69 2.71
C GLU A 40 6.52 -6.68 2.13
N CYS A 41 6.75 -5.58 2.86
CA CYS A 41 7.67 -4.52 2.46
C CYS A 41 9.02 -4.64 3.18
N GLU A 42 10.13 -4.56 2.45
CA GLU A 42 11.49 -4.63 2.97
C GLU A 42 12.41 -3.55 2.39
N LEU A 43 13.32 -3.04 3.23
CA LEU A 43 14.42 -2.17 2.82
C LEU A 43 15.68 -2.98 2.53
N VAL A 44 16.13 -2.94 1.27
CA VAL A 44 17.28 -3.71 0.81
C VAL A 44 18.49 -2.78 0.62
N THR A 45 19.50 -2.93 1.47
CA THR A 45 20.68 -2.04 1.53
C THR A 45 21.96 -2.64 0.98
N SER A 46 22.04 -3.97 0.78
CA SER A 46 23.25 -4.61 0.23
C SER A 46 23.02 -6.06 -0.23
N GLY A 47 23.90 -6.56 -1.10
CA GLY A 47 24.00 -8.00 -1.41
C GLY A 47 22.94 -8.56 -2.35
N GLY A 48 22.35 -7.72 -3.20
CA GLY A 48 21.30 -8.15 -4.14
C GLY A 48 20.38 -7.02 -4.62
N CYS A 49 20.44 -5.84 -3.99
CA CYS A 49 19.58 -4.68 -4.31
C CYS A 49 19.55 -4.34 -5.81
N GLU A 50 20.72 -4.11 -6.44
CA GLU A 50 20.79 -3.84 -7.90
C GLU A 50 20.23 -4.99 -8.75
N ALA A 51 20.32 -6.23 -8.27
CA ALA A 51 19.75 -7.38 -8.97
C ALA A 51 18.22 -7.47 -8.80
N MET A 52 17.64 -6.77 -7.82
CA MET A 52 16.19 -6.61 -7.67
C MET A 52 15.65 -5.44 -8.49
N CYS A 53 16.49 -4.57 -9.05
CA CYS A 53 16.10 -3.54 -10.03
C CYS A 53 15.91 -4.12 -11.45
N GLU A 54 15.49 -5.38 -11.56
CA GLU A 54 15.18 -6.03 -12.84
C GLU A 54 13.79 -5.62 -13.34
N PRO A 55 13.53 -5.62 -14.65
CA PRO A 55 12.28 -5.09 -15.23
C PRO A 55 11.00 -5.59 -14.56
N LEU A 56 10.95 -6.87 -14.17
CA LEU A 56 9.79 -7.50 -13.53
C LEU A 56 9.42 -6.91 -12.16
N SER A 57 10.35 -6.27 -11.44
CA SER A 57 10.04 -5.58 -10.18
C SER A 57 9.56 -4.15 -10.41
N LEU A 58 9.66 -3.64 -11.63
CA LEU A 58 9.29 -2.28 -12.03
C LEU A 58 7.97 -2.26 -12.79
N GLU A 59 7.56 -3.38 -13.40
CA GLU A 59 6.35 -3.50 -14.22
C GLU A 59 5.08 -3.05 -13.48
N ALA A 60 4.87 -3.47 -12.23
CA ALA A 60 3.67 -3.10 -11.48
C ALA A 60 3.68 -1.62 -11.07
N ALA A 61 4.84 -1.09 -10.68
CA ALA A 61 5.01 0.32 -10.37
C ALA A 61 4.76 1.19 -11.60
N CYS A 62 5.26 0.78 -12.77
CA CYS A 62 4.98 1.47 -14.04
C CYS A 62 3.52 1.39 -14.44
N ALA A 63 2.87 0.23 -14.30
CA ALA A 63 1.45 0.11 -14.59
C ALA A 63 0.60 1.03 -13.69
N GLY A 64 0.95 1.14 -12.40
CA GLY A 64 0.29 2.06 -11.47
C GLY A 64 0.50 3.54 -11.81
N GLN A 65 1.76 3.94 -12.04
CA GLN A 65 2.10 5.32 -12.39
C GLN A 65 1.43 5.75 -13.70
N LEU A 66 1.59 4.95 -14.75
CA LEU A 66 1.04 5.26 -16.07
C LEU A 66 -0.49 5.19 -16.08
N TYR A 67 -1.10 4.32 -15.26
CA TYR A 67 -2.56 4.33 -15.08
C TYR A 67 -3.06 5.70 -14.61
N ALA A 68 -2.43 6.29 -13.59
CA ALA A 68 -2.84 7.60 -13.08
C ALA A 68 -2.71 8.72 -14.14
N GLU A 69 -1.68 8.64 -14.99
CA GLU A 69 -1.47 9.57 -16.10
C GLU A 69 -2.49 9.37 -17.24
N CYS A 70 -2.89 8.13 -17.50
CA CYS A 70 -3.80 7.75 -18.57
C CYS A 70 -5.28 7.81 -18.19
N GLN A 71 -5.63 7.67 -16.90
CA GLN A 71 -7.01 7.67 -16.41
C GLN A 71 -7.77 8.94 -16.81
N GLY A 72 -7.11 10.11 -16.80
CA GLY A 72 -7.74 11.35 -17.24
C GLY A 72 -8.14 11.38 -18.73
N GLN A 73 -7.56 10.50 -19.55
CA GLN A 73 -7.79 10.40 -21.00
C GLN A 73 -8.81 9.31 -21.34
N CYS A 74 -8.95 8.31 -20.48
CA CYS A 74 -9.87 7.19 -20.64
C CYS A 74 -11.14 7.44 -19.81
N ASN A 75 -12.22 7.82 -20.49
CA ASN A 75 -13.52 8.12 -19.87
C ASN A 75 -14.64 7.36 -20.58
N ALA A 76 -14.42 6.08 -20.89
CA ALA A 76 -15.44 5.25 -21.49
C ALA A 76 -16.59 5.03 -20.48
N ASP A 77 -17.83 5.17 -20.96
CA ASP A 77 -19.02 4.96 -20.13
C ASP A 77 -19.20 3.48 -19.79
N VAL A 78 -19.43 3.20 -18.51
CA VAL A 78 -19.77 1.85 -18.02
C VAL A 78 -21.15 1.43 -18.51
N SER A 79 -21.26 0.20 -19.03
CA SER A 79 -22.55 -0.34 -19.43
C SER A 79 -23.37 -0.78 -18.21
N VAL A 80 -24.66 -0.41 -18.18
CA VAL A 80 -25.62 -0.87 -17.17
C VAL A 80 -25.80 -2.39 -17.22
N GLU A 81 -25.53 -2.99 -18.37
CA GLU A 81 -25.58 -4.44 -18.55
C GLU A 81 -24.46 -5.13 -17.76
N CYS A 82 -23.23 -4.60 -17.78
CA CYS A 82 -22.10 -5.15 -17.04
C CYS A 82 -22.34 -5.14 -15.53
N THR A 83 -22.71 -3.97 -14.97
CA THR A 83 -22.98 -3.86 -13.52
C THR A 83 -24.18 -4.70 -13.12
N GLY A 84 -25.22 -4.75 -13.96
CA GLY A 84 -26.40 -5.57 -13.71
C GLY A 84 -26.12 -7.09 -13.69
N SER A 85 -25.27 -7.60 -14.59
CA SER A 85 -24.86 -9.01 -14.57
C SER A 85 -23.96 -9.33 -13.38
N CYS A 86 -22.93 -8.51 -13.15
CA CYS A 86 -21.99 -8.70 -12.07
C CYS A 86 -22.70 -8.68 -10.70
N GLN A 87 -23.66 -7.78 -10.48
CA GLN A 87 -24.37 -7.65 -9.21
C GLN A 87 -25.08 -8.96 -8.82
N ALA A 88 -25.71 -9.63 -9.78
CA ALA A 88 -26.46 -10.85 -9.51
C ALA A 88 -25.53 -12.00 -9.09
N ASP A 89 -24.40 -12.16 -9.79
CA ASP A 89 -23.41 -13.19 -9.49
C ASP A 89 -22.64 -12.88 -8.20
N CYS A 90 -22.23 -11.63 -8.00
CA CYS A 90 -21.53 -11.19 -6.78
C CYS A 90 -22.40 -11.36 -5.53
N THR A 91 -23.65 -10.90 -5.56
CA THR A 91 -24.54 -10.99 -4.38
C THR A 91 -24.78 -12.45 -4.01
N GLY A 92 -24.90 -13.34 -4.99
CA GLY A 92 -25.01 -14.78 -4.76
C GLY A 92 -23.79 -15.37 -4.06
N GLN A 93 -22.57 -14.93 -4.43
CA GLN A 93 -21.34 -15.37 -3.78
C GLN A 93 -21.18 -14.78 -2.38
N CYS A 94 -21.47 -13.48 -2.21
CA CYS A 94 -21.36 -12.81 -0.92
C CYS A 94 -22.38 -13.34 0.10
N GLU A 95 -23.60 -13.71 -0.31
CA GLU A 95 -24.59 -14.27 0.61
C GLU A 95 -24.25 -15.70 1.10
N VAL A 96 -23.42 -16.44 0.35
CA VAL A 96 -22.98 -17.79 0.72
C VAL A 96 -21.93 -17.75 1.84
N ASP A 97 -20.98 -16.82 1.77
CA ASP A 97 -19.98 -16.61 2.82
C ASP A 97 -19.66 -15.10 3.00
N PRO A 98 -20.58 -14.33 3.63
CA PRO A 98 -20.39 -12.90 3.84
C PRO A 98 -19.12 -12.48 4.59
N PRO A 99 -18.68 -13.20 5.66
CA PRO A 99 -17.51 -12.78 6.41
C PRO A 99 -16.19 -12.98 5.65
N SER A 100 -16.14 -13.80 4.60
CA SER A 100 -14.95 -13.96 3.74
C SER A 100 -15.00 -13.14 2.46
N PHE A 101 -16.10 -12.42 2.20
CA PHE A 101 -16.21 -11.64 0.97
C PHE A 101 -15.35 -10.38 1.04
N ASP A 102 -14.34 -10.33 0.17
CA ASP A 102 -13.48 -9.18 -0.05
C ASP A 102 -13.84 -8.51 -1.38
N CYS A 103 -14.15 -7.21 -1.32
CA CYS A 103 -14.56 -6.43 -2.49
C CYS A 103 -13.44 -6.34 -3.53
N ARG A 104 -12.21 -6.08 -3.09
CA ARG A 104 -11.06 -5.88 -3.97
C ARG A 104 -10.72 -7.17 -4.69
N VAL A 105 -10.62 -8.27 -3.93
CA VAL A 105 -10.32 -9.59 -4.50
C VAL A 105 -11.39 -10.04 -5.50
N SER A 106 -12.68 -9.82 -5.19
CA SER A 106 -13.76 -10.15 -6.13
C SER A 106 -13.64 -9.33 -7.42
N CYS A 107 -13.44 -8.02 -7.28
CA CYS A 107 -13.32 -7.10 -8.40
C CYS A 107 -12.12 -7.43 -9.30
N GLU A 108 -10.97 -7.68 -8.70
CA GLU A 108 -9.75 -8.04 -9.42
C GLU A 108 -9.92 -9.38 -10.14
N ALA A 109 -10.51 -10.39 -9.48
CA ALA A 109 -10.75 -11.69 -10.11
C ALA A 109 -11.69 -11.59 -11.33
N ASP A 110 -12.73 -10.77 -11.24
CA ASP A 110 -13.66 -10.52 -12.35
C ASP A 110 -12.94 -9.79 -13.50
N CYS A 111 -12.09 -8.80 -13.18
CA CYS A 111 -11.36 -8.01 -14.16
C CYS A 111 -10.18 -8.75 -14.82
N GLU A 112 -9.41 -9.54 -14.06
CA GLU A 112 -8.26 -10.30 -14.57
C GLU A 112 -8.67 -11.34 -15.62
N GLY A 113 -9.89 -11.87 -15.52
CA GLY A 113 -10.46 -12.76 -16.54
C GLY A 113 -10.41 -12.15 -17.94
N GLU A 114 -10.71 -10.85 -18.04
CA GLU A 114 -10.71 -10.09 -19.29
C GLU A 114 -9.30 -9.80 -19.80
N CYS A 115 -8.34 -9.56 -18.89
CA CYS A 115 -6.94 -9.32 -19.27
C CYS A 115 -6.34 -10.48 -20.07
N SER A 116 -6.68 -11.72 -19.69
CA SER A 116 -6.19 -12.91 -20.38
C SER A 116 -6.71 -13.07 -21.82
N GLY A 117 -7.84 -12.43 -22.14
CA GLY A 117 -8.42 -12.42 -23.49
C GLY A 117 -7.98 -11.26 -24.36
N ARG A 118 -7.54 -10.15 -23.74
CA ARG A 118 -7.16 -8.91 -24.44
C ARG A 118 -5.67 -8.81 -24.72
N CYS A 119 -4.83 -9.33 -23.84
CA CYS A 119 -3.38 -9.30 -24.01
C CYS A 119 -2.83 -10.58 -24.63
N ASP A 120 -1.87 -10.43 -25.55
CA ASP A 120 -1.12 -11.56 -26.07
C ASP A 120 -0.27 -12.19 -24.95
N SER A 121 -0.24 -13.51 -24.89
CA SER A 121 0.52 -14.25 -23.85
C SER A 121 2.04 -14.00 -23.82
N ASN A 122 2.61 -13.26 -24.77
CA ASN A 122 4.02 -12.86 -24.80
C ASN A 122 4.23 -11.37 -24.50
N ASP A 123 3.17 -10.63 -24.22
CA ASP A 123 3.19 -9.19 -23.98
C ASP A 123 3.01 -8.93 -22.47
N SER A 124 4.14 -8.96 -21.74
CA SER A 124 4.12 -8.74 -20.29
C SER A 124 3.73 -7.31 -19.93
N GLU A 125 4.06 -6.34 -20.78
CA GLU A 125 3.70 -4.93 -20.63
C GLU A 125 2.17 -4.77 -20.70
N CYS A 126 1.52 -5.37 -21.71
CA CYS A 126 0.06 -5.39 -21.78
C CYS A 126 -0.57 -6.04 -20.55
N ALA A 127 -0.05 -7.20 -20.13
CA ALA A 127 -0.56 -7.90 -18.96
C ALA A 127 -0.41 -7.08 -17.68
N ALA A 128 0.73 -6.41 -17.49
CA ALA A 128 1.00 -5.53 -16.36
C ALA A 128 0.07 -4.30 -16.39
N SER A 129 -0.05 -3.62 -17.53
CA SER A 129 -0.97 -2.47 -17.70
C SER A 129 -2.43 -2.84 -17.46
N CYS A 130 -2.86 -4.01 -17.93
CA CYS A 130 -4.20 -4.49 -17.71
C CYS A 130 -4.46 -4.78 -16.23
N ARG A 131 -3.56 -5.52 -15.57
CA ARG A 131 -3.65 -5.78 -14.12
C ARG A 131 -3.61 -4.50 -13.30
N GLY A 132 -2.69 -3.58 -13.60
CA GLY A 132 -2.61 -2.29 -12.94
C GLY A 132 -3.90 -1.47 -13.09
N THR A 133 -4.52 -1.51 -14.27
CA THR A 133 -5.82 -0.87 -14.52
C THR A 133 -6.93 -1.50 -13.69
N CYS A 134 -7.01 -2.84 -13.66
CA CYS A 134 -7.96 -3.58 -12.85
C CYS A 134 -7.81 -3.23 -11.38
N SER A 135 -6.62 -3.41 -10.82
CA SER A 135 -6.38 -3.15 -9.41
C SER A 135 -6.65 -1.69 -9.04
N ALA A 136 -6.18 -0.71 -9.82
CA ALA A 136 -6.39 0.69 -9.49
C ALA A 136 -7.86 1.11 -9.54
N SER A 137 -8.64 0.56 -10.48
CA SER A 137 -10.09 0.80 -10.57
C SER A 137 -10.84 0.11 -9.43
N CYS A 138 -10.48 -1.15 -9.12
CA CYS A 138 -11.04 -1.92 -8.03
C CYS A 138 -10.75 -1.29 -6.66
N ASP A 139 -9.53 -0.83 -6.44
CA ASP A 139 -9.11 -0.12 -5.25
C ASP A 139 -9.91 1.16 -5.06
N GLY A 140 -10.00 1.98 -6.12
CA GLY A 140 -10.76 3.22 -6.10
C GLY A 140 -12.23 3.01 -5.71
N SER A 141 -12.87 1.97 -6.24
CA SER A 141 -14.28 1.66 -5.96
C SER A 141 -14.50 1.00 -4.60
N CYS A 142 -13.63 0.05 -4.21
CA CYS A 142 -13.79 -0.71 -2.98
C CYS A 142 -13.31 0.05 -1.73
N GLU A 143 -12.31 0.93 -1.81
CA GLU A 143 -11.87 1.74 -0.67
C GLU A 143 -12.91 2.81 -0.27
N ALA A 144 -13.73 3.25 -1.22
CA ALA A 144 -14.87 4.11 -0.93
C ALA A 144 -15.98 3.39 -0.13
N THR A 145 -15.90 2.06 0.00
CA THR A 145 -16.89 1.22 0.67
C THR A 145 -16.45 0.89 2.10
N PRO A 146 -17.23 1.26 3.13
CA PRO A 146 -16.90 0.93 4.51
C PRO A 146 -16.81 -0.58 4.74
N GLY A 147 -15.88 -1.03 5.60
CA GLY A 147 -15.73 -2.48 5.90
C GLY A 147 -16.98 -3.14 6.50
N GLU A 148 -17.86 -2.34 7.12
CA GLU A 148 -19.16 -2.75 7.67
C GLU A 148 -20.34 -2.61 6.68
N ALA A 149 -20.06 -2.28 5.42
CA ALA A 149 -21.06 -2.30 4.35
C ALA A 149 -21.64 -3.71 4.14
N ASN A 150 -22.91 -3.76 3.76
CA ASN A 150 -23.57 -5.03 3.43
C ASN A 150 -23.06 -5.58 2.09
N CYS A 151 -23.34 -6.86 1.84
CA CYS A 151 -22.97 -7.54 0.59
C CYS A 151 -23.38 -6.77 -0.66
N GLU A 152 -24.58 -6.19 -0.67
CA GLU A 152 -25.10 -5.46 -1.83
C GLU A 152 -24.22 -4.25 -2.17
N ALA A 153 -23.83 -3.45 -1.17
CA ALA A 153 -22.96 -2.29 -1.38
C ALA A 153 -21.53 -2.69 -1.76
N LYS A 154 -20.97 -3.75 -1.15
CA LYS A 154 -19.65 -4.26 -1.55
C LYS A 154 -19.66 -4.79 -2.99
N CYS A 155 -20.72 -5.48 -3.38
CA CYS A 155 -20.89 -5.96 -4.74
C CYS A 155 -21.09 -4.82 -5.73
N GLU A 156 -21.87 -3.79 -5.38
CA GLU A 156 -22.05 -2.62 -6.24
C GLU A 156 -20.71 -1.95 -6.53
N ALA A 157 -19.88 -1.73 -5.50
CA ALA A 157 -18.53 -1.19 -5.66
C ALA A 157 -17.60 -2.09 -6.48
N SER A 158 -17.57 -3.39 -6.19
CA SER A 158 -16.77 -4.37 -6.93
C SER A 158 -17.15 -4.40 -8.42
N CYS A 159 -18.45 -4.39 -8.71
CA CYS A 159 -18.97 -4.41 -10.07
C CYS A 159 -18.76 -3.08 -10.80
N GLU A 160 -18.88 -1.95 -10.10
CA GLU A 160 -18.59 -0.64 -10.68
C GLU A 160 -17.10 -0.54 -11.05
N GLY A 161 -16.19 -0.93 -10.15
CA GLY A 161 -14.75 -0.92 -10.40
C GLY A 161 -14.31 -1.84 -11.54
N SER A 162 -14.78 -3.09 -11.55
CA SER A 162 -14.42 -4.07 -12.59
C SER A 162 -14.98 -3.68 -13.96
N CYS A 163 -16.22 -3.19 -14.03
CA CYS A 163 -16.81 -2.73 -15.28
C CYS A 163 -16.22 -1.40 -15.78
N GLU A 164 -15.80 -0.51 -14.88
CA GLU A 164 -15.05 0.70 -15.23
C GLU A 164 -13.69 0.34 -15.82
N ALA A 165 -12.97 -0.59 -15.20
CA ALA A 165 -11.73 -1.12 -15.74
C ALA A 165 -11.98 -1.73 -17.13
N GLU A 166 -12.96 -2.63 -17.28
CA GLU A 166 -13.26 -3.29 -18.56
C GLU A 166 -13.55 -2.29 -19.69
N ALA A 167 -14.32 -1.24 -19.39
CA ALA A 167 -14.65 -0.20 -20.36
C ALA A 167 -13.41 0.60 -20.80
N ASN A 168 -12.41 0.72 -19.92
CA ASN A 168 -11.25 1.58 -20.13
C ASN A 168 -9.94 0.82 -20.42
N ILE A 169 -9.89 -0.50 -20.28
CA ILE A 169 -8.67 -1.32 -20.46
C ILE A 169 -8.00 -1.06 -21.80
N ASP A 170 -8.75 -1.03 -22.91
CA ASP A 170 -8.14 -0.82 -24.23
C ASP A 170 -7.45 0.54 -24.32
N CYS A 171 -8.13 1.59 -23.83
CA CYS A 171 -7.56 2.94 -23.78
C CYS A 171 -6.34 3.00 -22.85
N GLN A 172 -6.42 2.35 -21.68
CA GLN A 172 -5.34 2.30 -20.70
C GLN A 172 -4.12 1.58 -21.27
N VAL A 173 -4.28 0.37 -21.81
CA VAL A 173 -3.19 -0.39 -22.44
C VAL A 173 -2.56 0.41 -23.59
N GLU A 174 -3.37 0.98 -24.49
CA GLU A 174 -2.86 1.79 -25.60
C GLU A 174 -2.11 3.05 -25.13
N CYS A 175 -2.60 3.72 -24.09
CA CYS A 175 -1.98 4.90 -23.53
C CYS A 175 -0.67 4.57 -22.80
N GLN A 176 -0.67 3.52 -21.98
CA GLN A 176 0.48 3.11 -21.17
C GLN A 176 1.60 2.51 -22.02
N ALA A 177 1.28 1.82 -23.13
CA ALA A 177 2.28 1.25 -24.04
C ALA A 177 3.30 2.29 -24.55
N GLY A 178 2.91 3.56 -24.67
CA GLY A 178 3.81 4.63 -25.08
C GLY A 178 4.81 5.06 -24.00
N GLY A 179 4.46 4.90 -22.72
CA GLY A 179 5.24 5.36 -21.58
C GLY A 179 6.00 4.25 -20.83
N PHE A 180 5.67 2.98 -21.08
CA PHE A 180 6.21 1.85 -20.32
C PHE A 180 7.74 1.76 -20.36
N ILE A 181 8.35 1.91 -21.54
CA ILE A 181 9.81 1.88 -21.71
C ILE A 181 10.48 3.06 -20.97
N GLU A 182 9.87 4.24 -21.01
CA GLU A 182 10.41 5.43 -20.34
C GLU A 182 10.32 5.28 -18.82
N CYS A 183 9.17 4.83 -18.32
CA CYS A 183 8.97 4.53 -16.91
C CYS A 183 9.95 3.47 -16.40
N GLU A 184 10.14 2.36 -17.12
CA GLU A 184 11.07 1.31 -16.68
C GLU A 184 12.50 1.85 -16.57
N ALA A 185 12.92 2.69 -17.53
CA ALA A 185 14.24 3.31 -17.49
C ALA A 185 14.38 4.29 -16.31
N GLU A 186 13.35 5.08 -16.02
CA GLU A 186 13.33 6.01 -14.89
C GLU A 186 13.35 5.28 -13.54
N LEU A 187 12.43 4.32 -13.34
CA LEU A 187 12.37 3.52 -12.12
C LEU A 187 13.62 2.69 -11.90
N LYS A 188 14.21 2.13 -12.96
CA LYS A 188 15.48 1.41 -12.86
C LYS A 188 16.60 2.33 -12.38
N GLY A 189 16.69 3.53 -12.94
CA GLY A 189 17.66 4.53 -12.50
C GLY A 189 17.43 4.96 -11.06
N GLY A 190 16.17 5.16 -10.65
CA GLY A 190 15.79 5.44 -9.26
C GLY A 190 16.20 4.33 -8.31
N CYS A 191 15.85 3.09 -8.64
CA CYS A 191 16.17 1.89 -7.87
C CYS A 191 17.68 1.72 -7.70
N GLU A 192 18.47 1.84 -8.78
CA GLU A 192 19.94 1.77 -8.70
C GLU A 192 20.52 2.87 -7.80
N VAL A 193 20.01 4.10 -7.90
CA VAL A 193 20.42 5.22 -7.04
C VAL A 193 20.06 4.99 -5.58
N ASP A 194 18.87 4.44 -5.29
CA ASP A 194 18.45 4.12 -3.92
C ASP A 194 19.24 2.95 -3.34
N CYS A 195 19.61 1.97 -4.16
CA CYS A 195 20.52 0.89 -3.76
C CYS A 195 21.94 1.39 -3.41
N GLU A 196 22.40 2.50 -3.98
CA GLU A 196 23.68 3.13 -3.61
C GLU A 196 23.62 3.93 -2.30
N LYS A 197 22.41 4.30 -1.86
CA LYS A 197 22.20 5.04 -0.61
C LYS A 197 22.33 4.12 0.61
N PRO A 198 22.75 4.65 1.77
CA PRO A 198 22.84 3.86 3.00
C PRO A 198 21.47 3.39 3.50
N GLU A 199 20.39 4.06 3.10
CA GLU A 199 19.01 3.69 3.42
C GLU A 199 18.51 2.49 2.59
N GLY A 200 19.05 2.27 1.38
CA GLY A 200 18.64 1.19 0.47
C GLY A 200 17.39 1.50 -0.35
N ALA A 201 16.97 0.55 -1.17
CA ALA A 201 15.72 0.63 -1.94
C ALA A 201 14.61 -0.13 -1.22
N LEU A 202 13.39 0.42 -1.28
CA LEU A 202 12.19 -0.17 -0.70
C LEU A 202 11.53 -1.09 -1.74
N PHE A 203 11.23 -2.32 -1.34
CA PHE A 203 10.47 -3.27 -2.15
C PHE A 203 9.26 -3.78 -1.37
N CYS A 204 8.10 -3.89 -2.01
CA CYS A 204 6.91 -4.52 -1.46
C CYS A 204 6.50 -5.68 -2.36
N ASP A 205 6.43 -6.90 -1.82
CA ASP A 205 6.20 -8.13 -2.58
C ASP A 205 7.16 -8.30 -3.78
N GLY A 206 8.39 -7.80 -3.63
CA GLY A 206 9.41 -7.79 -4.67
C GLY A 206 9.24 -6.73 -5.76
N GLN A 207 8.25 -5.84 -5.65
CA GLN A 207 8.08 -4.68 -6.52
C GLN A 207 8.78 -3.46 -5.93
N TYR A 208 9.52 -2.71 -6.74
CA TYR A 208 10.20 -1.49 -6.32
C TYR A 208 9.20 -0.38 -6.02
N VAL A 209 9.45 0.35 -4.94
CA VAL A 209 8.66 1.51 -4.53
C VAL A 209 9.48 2.78 -4.72
N ASP A 210 9.12 3.57 -5.73
CA ASP A 210 9.70 4.92 -5.90
C ASP A 210 9.05 5.89 -4.91
N HIS A 211 9.76 6.15 -3.81
CA HIS A 211 9.33 7.10 -2.79
C HIS A 211 9.77 8.54 -3.08
N GLY A 212 10.33 8.85 -4.24
CA GLY A 212 10.66 10.23 -4.66
C GLY A 212 11.63 10.96 -3.70
N ASN A 213 12.51 10.23 -3.00
CA ASN A 213 13.36 10.70 -1.89
C ASN A 213 12.63 11.02 -0.57
N ASN A 214 11.37 10.62 -0.41
CA ASN A 214 10.54 10.80 0.80
C ASN A 214 10.28 9.46 1.51
N LEU A 215 11.33 8.66 1.73
CA LEU A 215 11.19 7.30 2.29
C LEU A 215 10.42 7.30 3.62
N GLU A 216 10.72 8.21 4.53
CA GLU A 216 10.04 8.31 5.83
C GLU A 216 8.54 8.61 5.69
N GLU A 217 8.16 9.51 4.77
CA GLU A 217 6.75 9.84 4.52
C GLU A 217 6.01 8.70 3.81
N CYS A 218 6.71 7.97 2.93
CA CYS A 218 6.17 6.78 2.29
C CYS A 218 5.89 5.67 3.32
N ILE A 219 6.85 5.36 4.19
CA ILE A 219 6.68 4.32 5.21
C ILE A 219 5.57 4.70 6.19
N ALA A 220 5.53 5.96 6.64
CA ALA A 220 4.45 6.44 7.49
C ALA A 220 3.07 6.34 6.81
N ALA A 221 2.99 6.54 5.48
CA ALA A 221 1.76 6.37 4.72
C ALA A 221 1.35 4.90 4.63
N LEU A 222 2.29 3.98 4.39
CA LEU A 222 2.06 2.53 4.38
C LEU A 222 1.55 2.02 5.73
N GLU A 223 2.18 2.43 6.83
CA GLU A 223 1.75 2.08 8.19
C GLU A 223 0.35 2.65 8.50
N ALA A 224 0.08 3.90 8.12
CA ALA A 224 -1.18 4.56 8.42
C ALA A 224 -2.37 4.05 7.58
N ALA A 225 -2.13 3.74 6.30
CA ALA A 225 -3.18 3.31 5.38
C ALA A 225 -3.45 1.80 5.49
N TYR A 226 -2.39 1.00 5.61
CA TYR A 226 -2.46 -0.45 5.44
C TYR A 226 -1.94 -1.25 6.64
N ASN A 227 -1.42 -0.58 7.69
CA ASN A 227 -0.82 -1.25 8.85
C ASN A 227 0.30 -2.22 8.44
N ILE A 228 1.07 -1.85 7.42
CA ILE A 228 2.23 -2.58 6.93
C ILE A 228 3.48 -2.09 7.68
N ASP A 229 4.16 -2.99 8.38
CA ASP A 229 5.47 -2.74 8.99
C ASP A 229 6.58 -3.03 7.96
N VAL A 230 7.47 -2.07 7.70
CA VAL A 230 8.58 -2.25 6.75
C VAL A 230 9.77 -2.92 7.42
N GLU A 231 10.16 -4.10 6.93
CA GLU A 231 11.32 -4.82 7.42
C GLU A 231 12.62 -4.07 7.11
N GLY A 232 13.55 -4.05 8.06
CA GLY A 232 14.81 -3.32 7.92
C GLY A 232 14.71 -1.81 8.14
N TYR A 233 13.49 -1.27 8.27
CA TYR A 233 13.28 0.11 8.72
C TYR A 233 13.39 0.19 10.24
N ALA A 234 14.15 1.16 10.73
CA ALA A 234 14.19 1.48 12.15
C ALA A 234 13.91 2.98 12.30
N GLU A 235 12.75 3.32 12.89
CA GLU A 235 12.47 4.68 13.36
C GLU A 235 13.50 5.06 14.44
N GLY A 236 14.61 5.65 14.02
CA GLY A 236 15.75 5.82 14.90
C GLY A 236 16.96 6.49 14.25
N MET A 237 16.82 7.76 13.89
CA MET A 237 17.94 8.70 13.64
C MET A 237 18.92 8.25 12.54
N CYS A 238 18.46 8.21 11.29
CA CYS A 238 19.36 8.40 10.17
C CYS A 238 19.37 9.91 9.84
N SER A 239 20.40 10.62 10.26
CA SER A 239 20.62 12.01 9.86
C SER A 239 21.95 12.09 9.13
N ASN A 240 21.90 12.51 7.86
CA ASN A 240 23.06 12.72 7.00
C ASN A 240 23.88 11.42 6.75
N GLY A 241 23.20 10.35 6.34
CA GLY A 241 23.80 9.08 5.92
C GLY A 241 24.54 8.31 7.05
N THR A 242 24.27 8.66 8.31
CA THR A 242 24.83 7.96 9.47
C THR A 242 23.69 7.52 10.38
N CYS A 243 23.37 6.23 10.34
CA CYS A 243 22.43 5.63 11.28
C CYS A 243 23.21 5.24 12.54
N THR A 244 22.90 5.89 13.66
CA THR A 244 23.41 5.47 14.99
C THR A 244 22.51 4.37 15.55
N GLY A 245 22.52 3.22 14.88
CA GLY A 245 22.02 1.96 15.40
C GLY A 245 23.20 1.06 15.71
N GLU A 246 23.23 0.45 16.89
CA GLU A 246 24.19 -0.62 17.16
C GLU A 246 23.89 -1.73 16.16
N ALA A 247 24.79 -1.94 15.19
CA ALA A 247 24.74 -3.07 14.29
C ALA A 247 24.72 -4.37 15.10
N GLY A 248 23.51 -4.87 15.35
CA GLY A 248 23.23 -6.24 15.70
C GLY A 248 22.48 -6.84 14.54
N VAL A 249 23.21 -7.45 13.59
CA VAL A 249 22.61 -8.47 12.72
C VAL A 249 21.92 -9.47 13.65
N SER A 250 20.60 -9.50 13.58
CA SER A 250 19.76 -10.43 14.30
C SER A 250 18.62 -10.85 13.39
N CYS A 251 18.97 -11.64 12.37
CA CYS A 251 18.03 -12.63 11.87
C CYS A 251 17.62 -13.52 13.06
N SER A 252 16.38 -13.41 13.52
CA SER A 252 15.57 -14.47 14.14
C SER A 252 14.18 -13.92 14.44
N ILE A 253 13.25 -14.25 13.55
CA ILE A 253 11.81 -14.32 13.81
C ILE A 253 11.54 -15.33 14.95
N GLU A 254 10.68 -14.99 15.91
CA GLU A 254 9.53 -15.81 16.37
C GLU A 254 8.65 -15.05 17.40
N PRO A 255 7.36 -15.42 17.56
CA PRO A 255 6.26 -14.45 17.69
C PRO A 255 5.72 -14.22 19.12
N GLY A 256 5.05 -13.08 19.28
CA GLY A 256 3.95 -12.89 20.22
C GLY A 256 4.30 -12.55 21.67
N ALA A 257 4.18 -11.27 22.04
CA ALA A 257 3.82 -10.87 23.40
C ALA A 257 3.28 -9.43 23.46
N GLU A 258 1.96 -9.37 23.60
CA GLU A 258 1.08 -8.29 24.05
C GLU A 258 1.74 -7.12 24.79
N ARG A 259 1.50 -5.91 24.28
CA ARG A 259 1.87 -4.61 24.87
C ARG A 259 1.04 -4.32 26.12
N ASN A 260 1.70 -4.19 27.28
CA ASN A 260 1.11 -3.62 28.50
C ASN A 260 2.02 -2.55 29.15
N ALA A 261 2.31 -1.46 28.45
CA ALA A 261 1.75 -0.13 28.74
C ALA A 261 1.80 0.56 30.12
N TRP A 262 2.44 0.08 31.20
CA TRP A 262 2.34 0.75 32.53
C TRP A 262 3.05 -0.03 33.66
N THR A 263 4.17 0.48 34.17
CA THR A 263 4.36 0.83 35.59
C THR A 263 5.82 1.20 35.86
N THR A 264 5.95 2.33 36.54
CA THR A 264 7.16 2.92 37.11
C THR A 264 7.87 1.99 38.09
N GLY A 265 9.21 2.03 38.17
CA GLY A 265 9.89 1.54 39.36
C GLY A 265 11.38 1.34 39.24
N TRP A 266 12.12 2.28 39.82
CA TRP A 266 13.50 2.16 40.29
C TRP A 266 13.92 0.75 40.74
N LEU A 267 15.17 0.36 40.47
CA LEU A 267 16.13 -0.02 41.52
C LEU A 267 17.57 -0.13 40.96
N ALA A 268 18.50 0.34 41.78
CA ALA A 268 19.92 0.50 41.54
C ALA A 268 20.77 -0.65 42.12
N PHE A 269 22.09 -0.55 41.89
CA PHE A 269 23.22 -1.27 42.53
C PHE A 269 23.51 -2.69 41.98
N SER A 270 24.75 -3.18 41.82
CA SER A 270 26.10 -2.69 42.16
C SER A 270 27.18 -3.62 41.55
N SER A 271 28.32 -3.01 41.22
CA SER A 271 29.69 -3.53 41.08
C SER A 271 30.04 -4.97 41.49
N VAL A 272 30.81 -5.67 40.65
CA VAL A 272 31.96 -6.50 41.07
C VAL A 272 33.04 -6.51 39.97
N PHE A 273 34.17 -5.83 40.22
CA PHE A 273 35.45 -6.10 39.55
C PHE A 273 36.17 -7.21 40.32
N VAL A 274 36.52 -8.32 39.66
CA VAL A 274 37.52 -9.27 40.16
C VAL A 274 38.74 -9.25 39.24
N VAL A 275 39.79 -8.60 39.70
CA VAL A 275 41.16 -8.76 39.21
C VAL A 275 41.72 -10.04 39.85
N ALA A 276 42.07 -11.03 39.05
CA ALA A 276 42.88 -12.16 39.48
C ALA A 276 44.11 -12.29 38.59
N ALA A 277 45.24 -11.81 39.12
CA ALA A 277 46.57 -12.04 38.58
C ALA A 277 47.26 -13.15 39.38
N ALA A 278 47.61 -14.26 38.72
CA ALA A 278 48.73 -15.15 39.11
C ALA A 278 49.05 -16.10 37.93
N ARG A 279 50.02 -15.75 37.07
CA ARG A 279 51.46 -16.06 37.18
C ARG A 279 51.83 -17.52 36.83
N ARG A 280 52.17 -17.68 35.54
CA ARG A 280 53.45 -18.26 35.04
C ARG A 280 53.78 -19.73 35.37
N ARG A 281 53.74 -20.61 34.35
CA ARG A 281 54.94 -21.35 33.87
C ARG A 281 54.73 -22.17 32.59
N ARG A 282 55.52 -21.79 31.58
CA ARG A 282 56.38 -22.60 30.68
C ARG A 282 55.78 -23.75 29.84
N ARG A 283 56.01 -23.63 28.53
CA ARG A 283 56.66 -24.57 27.56
C ARG A 283 56.25 -24.08 26.15
N ARG A 284 57.10 -23.84 25.15
CA ARG A 284 58.52 -24.09 24.86
C ARG A 284 59.03 -22.89 24.06
#